data_AF-A0A8D8CI10-F1
#
_entry.id   AF-A0A8D8CI10-F1
#
_cell.length_a   1.000
_cell.length_b   1.000
_cell.length_c   1.000
_cell.angle_alpha   90.00
_cell.angle_beta   90.00
_cell.angle_gamma   90.00
#
_symmetry.space_group_name_H-M   'P 1'
#
loop_
_entity.id
_entity.type
_entity.pdbx_description
1 polymer ?
#
loop_
_entity_poly.entity_id
_entity_poly.type
_entity_poly.pdbx_seq_one_letter_code
_entity_poly.pdbx_strand_id
1 'polypeptide(L)'
;KNKRYYAVKMLIKNGAYVDVKDKFGNTLLHYACNENSSCRIVGYLVDTGSNLDPKNFDGKTPLHLAIENTDNYYESAAKVLIYKNANIQVSDKKLNTYL
;
A
#
# COMPACT_ATOMS: atom_id res chain seq x y z
N LYS A 1 9.64 12.34 10.18
CA LYS A 1 8.73 11.17 10.08
C LYS A 1 7.24 11.50 10.34
N ASN A 2 6.86 12.32 11.34
CA ASN A 2 5.42 12.58 11.64
C ASN A 2 4.65 13.49 10.66
N LYS A 3 5.31 14.43 9.95
CA LYS A 3 4.64 15.40 9.06
C LYS A 3 3.81 14.74 7.94
N ARG A 4 4.34 13.66 7.32
CA ARG A 4 3.67 12.96 6.22
C ARG A 4 2.37 12.29 6.67
N TYR A 5 2.36 11.68 7.86
CA TYR A 5 1.14 11.10 8.45
C TYR A 5 0.06 12.15 8.67
N TYR A 6 0.39 13.30 9.26
CA TYR A 6 -0.59 14.37 9.49
C TYR A 6 -1.14 14.95 8.18
N ALA A 7 -0.29 15.13 7.17
CA ALA A 7 -0.73 15.60 5.85
C ALA A 7 -1.73 14.62 5.22
N VAL A 8 -1.40 13.33 5.17
CA VAL A 8 -2.29 12.27 4.64
C VAL A 8 -3.61 12.25 5.42
N LYS A 9 -3.54 12.26 6.76
CA LYS A 9 -4.73 12.27 7.62
C LYS A 9 -5.62 13.49 7.35
N MET A 10 -5.05 14.67 7.21
CA MET A 10 -5.80 15.90 6.94
C MET A 10 -6.45 15.87 5.57
N LEU A 11 -5.75 15.43 4.53
CA LEU A 11 -6.31 15.35 3.18
C LEU A 11 -7.51 14.41 3.13
N ILE A 12 -7.39 13.22 3.71
CA ILE A 12 -8.49 12.24 3.75
C ILE A 12 -9.68 12.78 4.55
N LYS A 13 -9.42 13.44 5.69
CA LYS A 13 -10.48 14.10 6.46
C LYS A 13 -11.21 15.20 5.70
N ASN A 14 -10.55 15.85 4.75
CA ASN A 14 -11.15 16.88 3.89
C ASN A 14 -11.74 16.31 2.59
N GLY A 15 -11.98 15.00 2.52
CA GLY A 15 -12.67 14.36 1.39
C GLY A 15 -11.76 13.91 0.25
N ALA A 16 -10.44 13.83 0.46
CA ALA A 16 -9.56 13.23 -0.54
C ALA A 16 -9.87 11.73 -0.69
N TYR A 17 -10.06 11.29 -1.92
CA TYR A 17 -10.30 9.89 -2.26
C TYR A 17 -9.03 9.05 -2.08
N VAL A 18 -9.14 7.95 -1.34
CA VAL A 18 -7.99 7.10 -0.95
C VAL A 18 -7.53 6.12 -2.04
N ASP A 19 -8.44 5.73 -2.93
CA ASP A 19 -8.19 4.70 -3.95
C ASP A 19 -7.97 5.27 -5.36
N VAL A 20 -7.71 6.58 -5.46
CA VAL A 20 -7.38 7.22 -6.74
C VAL A 20 -6.10 6.62 -7.28
N LYS A 21 -6.14 6.28 -8.57
CA LYS A 21 -4.96 5.83 -9.32
C LYS A 21 -4.33 7.02 -10.03
N ASP A 22 -3.02 7.10 -9.96
CA ASP A 22 -2.25 8.03 -10.77
C ASP A 22 -2.04 7.50 -12.21
N LYS A 23 -1.19 8.20 -12.98
CA LYS A 23 -0.86 7.83 -14.37
C LYS A 23 -0.12 6.50 -14.53
N PHE A 24 0.30 5.86 -13.44
CA PHE A 24 0.95 4.55 -13.43
C PHE A 24 0.03 3.45 -12.84
N GLY A 25 -1.21 3.81 -12.49
CA GLY A 25 -2.15 2.92 -11.83
C GLY A 25 -1.87 2.74 -10.33
N ASN A 26 -0.94 3.50 -9.74
CA ASN A 26 -0.60 3.41 -8.33
C ASN A 26 -1.61 4.18 -7.49
N THR A 27 -2.03 3.57 -6.38
CA THR A 27 -2.85 4.21 -5.33
C THR A 27 -1.98 4.74 -4.20
N LEU A 28 -2.57 5.51 -3.27
CA LEU A 28 -1.91 5.92 -2.03
C LEU A 28 -1.30 4.74 -1.28
N LEU A 29 -1.96 3.58 -1.29
CA LEU A 29 -1.49 2.37 -0.62
C LEU A 29 -0.26 1.76 -1.29
N HIS A 30 -0.12 1.83 -2.62
CA HIS A 30 1.10 1.43 -3.33
C HIS A 30 2.31 2.26 -2.85
N TYR A 31 2.15 3.59 -2.81
CA TYR A 31 3.21 4.49 -2.36
C TYR A 31 3.54 4.32 -0.88
N ALA A 32 2.52 4.07 -0.04
CA ALA A 32 2.73 3.80 1.38
C ALA A 32 3.49 2.50 1.64
N CYS A 33 3.46 1.55 0.71
CA CYS A 33 4.17 0.27 0.81
C CYS A 33 5.53 0.25 0.12
N ASN A 34 5.75 1.09 -0.90
CA ASN A 34 6.99 1.13 -1.67
C ASN A 34 8.05 2.09 -1.11
N GLU A 35 7.61 3.26 -0.62
CA GLU A 35 8.55 4.19 0.01
C GLU A 35 8.75 3.79 1.48
N ASN A 36 9.86 4.23 2.11
CA ASN A 36 10.17 4.20 3.57
C ASN A 36 9.13 5.01 4.40
N SER A 37 7.88 4.80 4.08
CA SER A 37 6.68 5.32 4.65
C SER A 37 6.43 4.56 5.94
N SER A 38 5.96 5.31 6.94
CA SER A 38 5.68 4.72 8.24
C SER A 38 4.54 3.72 8.11
N CYS A 39 4.67 2.55 8.75
CA CYS A 39 3.59 1.58 8.97
C CYS A 39 2.30 2.23 9.51
N ARG A 40 2.42 3.38 10.18
CA ARG A 40 1.29 4.19 10.64
C ARG A 40 0.43 4.76 9.51
N ILE A 41 1.03 5.10 8.36
CA ILE A 41 0.29 5.55 7.17
C ILE A 41 -0.43 4.36 6.53
N VAL A 42 0.26 3.22 6.38
CA VAL A 42 -0.34 1.99 5.87
C VAL A 42 -1.55 1.60 6.73
N GLY A 43 -1.37 1.49 8.05
CA GLY A 43 -2.45 1.16 8.98
C GLY A 43 -3.63 2.13 8.88
N TYR A 44 -3.36 3.44 8.80
CA TYR A 44 -4.43 4.43 8.66
C TYR A 44 -5.20 4.29 7.34
N LEU A 45 -4.52 4.09 6.21
CA LEU A 45 -5.17 3.88 4.92
C LEU A 45 -6.03 2.61 4.92
N VAL A 46 -5.50 1.52 5.49
CA VAL A 46 -6.28 0.28 5.63
C VAL A 46 -7.50 0.48 6.53
N ASP A 47 -7.36 1.19 7.65
CA ASP A 47 -8.47 1.48 8.55
C ASP A 47 -9.50 2.44 7.94
N THR A 48 -9.15 3.20 6.89
CA THR A 48 -10.11 4.00 6.12
C THR A 48 -10.92 3.18 5.11
N GLY A 49 -10.70 1.86 5.04
CA GLY A 49 -11.42 0.96 4.12
C GLY A 49 -10.89 1.01 2.68
N SER A 50 -9.64 1.44 2.48
CA SER A 50 -8.99 1.41 1.16
C SER A 50 -9.00 0.02 0.56
N ASN A 51 -9.16 -0.07 -0.75
CA ASN A 51 -8.92 -1.31 -1.48
C ASN A 51 -7.45 -1.75 -1.30
N LEU A 52 -7.27 -2.98 -0.82
CA LEU A 52 -5.95 -3.55 -0.51
C LEU A 52 -5.25 -4.19 -1.71
N ASP A 53 -6.02 -4.60 -2.71
CA ASP A 53 -5.54 -5.35 -3.88
C ASP A 53 -5.64 -4.62 -5.23
N PRO A 54 -5.57 -3.27 -5.32
CA PRO A 54 -5.55 -2.62 -6.62
C PRO A 54 -4.27 -3.02 -7.35
N LYS A 55 -4.38 -3.44 -8.60
CA LYS A 55 -3.22 -3.60 -9.48
C LYS A 55 -2.84 -2.27 -10.12
N ASN A 56 -1.56 -1.94 -10.07
CA ASN A 56 -0.96 -0.90 -10.92
C ASN A 56 -0.74 -1.41 -12.35
N PHE A 57 -0.19 -0.58 -13.23
CA PHE A 57 0.03 -0.97 -14.64
C PHE A 57 1.09 -2.05 -14.83
N ASP A 58 1.92 -2.34 -13.83
CA ASP A 58 2.84 -3.49 -13.81
C ASP A 58 2.17 -4.76 -13.26
N GLY A 59 0.88 -4.68 -12.91
CA GLY A 59 0.13 -5.78 -12.30
C GLY A 59 0.42 -5.97 -10.81
N LYS A 60 1.25 -5.12 -10.20
CA LYS A 60 1.64 -5.21 -8.80
C LYS A 60 0.55 -4.64 -7.91
N THR A 61 0.32 -5.29 -6.77
CA THR A 61 -0.50 -4.76 -5.68
C THR A 61 0.37 -4.01 -4.68
N PRO A 62 -0.21 -3.25 -3.73
CA PRO A 62 0.54 -2.68 -2.62
C PRO A 62 1.37 -3.71 -1.85
N LEU A 63 0.86 -4.95 -1.69
CA LEU A 63 1.59 -6.04 -1.03
C LEU A 63 2.84 -6.46 -1.80
N HIS A 64 2.78 -6.54 -3.13
CA HIS A 64 3.96 -6.84 -3.96
C HIS A 64 5.08 -5.82 -3.72
N LEU A 65 4.73 -4.52 -3.71
CA LEU A 65 5.71 -3.45 -3.48
C LEU A 65 6.27 -3.44 -2.05
N ALA A 66 5.47 -3.85 -1.06
CA ALA A 66 5.90 -3.97 0.32
C ALA A 66 6.98 -5.05 0.51
N ILE A 67 6.92 -6.12 -0.29
CA ILE A 67 7.82 -7.27 -0.15
C ILE A 67 9.03 -7.17 -1.08
N GLU A 68 8.89 -6.60 -2.28
CA GLU A 68 10.02 -6.36 -3.19
C GLU A 68 11.09 -5.44 -2.59
N ASN A 69 10.70 -4.53 -1.70
CA ASN A 69 11.66 -3.78 -0.90
C ASN A 69 12.12 -4.65 0.28
N THR A 70 13.10 -5.52 0.05
CA THR A 70 13.64 -6.49 1.03
C THR A 70 14.61 -5.90 2.06
N ASP A 71 14.83 -4.59 2.07
CA ASP A 71 15.53 -3.95 3.19
C ASP A 71 14.60 -4.02 4.41
N ASN A 72 14.90 -4.91 5.37
CA ASN A 72 14.31 -5.27 6.70
C ASN A 72 13.28 -4.34 7.43
N TYR A 73 12.93 -3.19 6.91
CA TYR A 73 11.97 -2.21 7.41
C TYR A 73 10.52 -2.47 6.95
N TYR A 74 10.31 -3.10 5.79
CA TYR A 74 8.97 -3.22 5.16
C TYR A 74 8.17 -4.45 5.57
N GLU A 75 8.78 -5.34 6.37
CA GLU A 75 8.09 -6.45 7.03
C GLU A 75 6.84 -5.95 7.79
N SER A 76 6.89 -4.73 8.34
CA SER A 76 5.77 -4.12 9.05
C SER A 76 4.59 -3.73 8.15
N ALA A 77 4.84 -3.26 6.92
CA ALA A 77 3.77 -2.89 5.99
C ALA A 77 3.09 -4.14 5.40
N ALA A 78 3.90 -5.13 5.01
CA ALA A 78 3.41 -6.44 4.57
C ALA A 78 2.59 -7.12 5.67
N LYS A 79 3.06 -7.13 6.93
CA LYS A 79 2.32 -7.67 8.08
C LYS A 79 0.95 -6.99 8.26
N VAL A 80 0.87 -5.67 8.15
CA VAL A 80 -0.41 -4.95 8.28
C VAL A 80 -1.39 -5.37 7.19
N LEU A 81 -0.93 -5.46 5.94
CA LEU A 81 -1.77 -5.89 4.81
C LEU A 81 -2.25 -7.34 4.98
N ILE A 82 -1.34 -8.26 5.33
CA ILE A 82 -1.67 -9.67 5.58
C ILE A 82 -2.67 -9.81 6.72
N TYR A 83 -2.45 -9.12 7.84
CA TYR A 83 -3.36 -9.14 8.99
C TYR A 83 -4.76 -8.61 8.66
N LYS A 84 -4.85 -7.75 7.64
CA LYS A 84 -6.10 -7.15 7.17
C LYS A 84 -6.67 -7.89 5.95
N ASN A 85 -6.25 -9.14 5.73
CA ASN A 85 -6.72 -10.04 4.67
C ASN A 85 -6.49 -9.51 3.24
N ALA A 86 -5.41 -8.76 3.00
CA ALA A 86 -4.97 -8.49 1.64
C ALA A 86 -4.71 -9.82 0.91
N ASN A 87 -5.11 -9.92 -0.34
CA ASN A 87 -5.01 -11.16 -1.08
C ASN A 87 -3.54 -11.48 -1.43
N ILE A 88 -3.01 -12.52 -0.80
CA ILE A 88 -1.63 -13.00 -1.02
C ILE A 88 -1.45 -13.75 -2.35
N GLN A 89 -2.54 -14.22 -2.96
CA GLN A 89 -2.53 -15.03 -4.19
C GLN A 89 -2.57 -14.18 -5.46
N VAL A 90 -2.51 -12.85 -5.33
CA VAL A 90 -2.51 -11.98 -6.50
C VAL A 90 -1.16 -12.11 -7.20
N SER A 91 -1.17 -12.40 -8.50
CA SER A 91 0.02 -12.45 -9.35
C SER A 91 0.29 -11.12 -10.06
N ASP A 92 1.56 -10.71 -10.10
CA ASP A 92 2.03 -9.60 -10.94
C ASP A 92 2.19 -10.02 -12.42
N LYS A 93 2.51 -9.07 -13.32
CA LYS A 93 2.74 -9.38 -14.75
C LYS A 93 3.97 -10.27 -14.99
N LYS A 94 4.85 -10.45 -14.00
CA LYS A 94 6.00 -11.36 -14.04
C LYS A 94 5.67 -12.76 -13.52
N LEU A 95 4.39 -13.05 -13.21
CA LEU A 95 3.91 -14.29 -12.61
C LEU A 95 4.47 -14.58 -11.22
N ASN A 96 5.06 -13.59 -10.54
CA ASN A 96 5.43 -13.76 -9.15
C ASN A 96 4.14 -13.84 -8.33
N THR A 97 3.84 -15.05 -7.87
CA THR A 97 2.75 -15.34 -6.94
C THR A 97 3.43 -15.69 -5.62
N TYR A 98 2.96 -15.16 -4.50
CA TYR A 98 3.50 -15.55 -3.20
C TYR A 98 2.99 -16.95 -2.85
N LEU A 99 3.77 -17.97 -3.24
CA LEU A 99 3.75 -19.34 -2.73
C LEU A 99 5.15 -19.71 -2.24
#